data_AF-A0A2G6P392-F1
#
_entry.id   AF-A0A2G6P392-F1
#
_cell.length_a   1.000
_cell.length_b   1.000
_cell.length_c   1.000
_cell.angle_alpha   90.00
_cell.angle_beta   90.00
_cell.angle_gamma   90.00
#
_symmetry.space_group_name_H-M   'P 1'
#
loop_
_entity.id
_entity.type
_entity.pdbx_description
1 polymer ?
#
loop_
_entity_poly.entity_id
_entity_poly.type
_entity_poly.pdbx_seq_one_letter_code
_entity_poly.pdbx_strand_id
1 'polypeptide(L)'
;MLIKKYIKEYFFKISIFSTIGIFIGYFIKILLVIGFPLLTKYFIDIVLISKDYSSLFLWVTLIGIVSFGQIGIGIFNTFLANKLKYGFLNYIKIVTLKRILNSKYSISPQSGASYLTSRIEKEINILALSVILWLHFYFSNMW
;
A
#
# COMPACT_ATOMS: atom_id res chain seq x y z
N MET A 1 -31.79 -1.15 -5.74
CA MET A 1 -31.20 -0.24 -4.72
C MET A 1 -30.29 -0.98 -3.71
N LEU A 2 -30.56 -2.26 -3.40
CA LEU A 2 -29.80 -3.07 -2.44
C LEU A 2 -28.36 -3.44 -2.89
N ILE A 3 -28.17 -3.84 -4.15
CA ILE A 3 -26.84 -4.26 -4.68
C ILE A 3 -25.80 -3.14 -4.59
N LYS A 4 -26.19 -1.89 -4.89
CA LYS A 4 -25.30 -0.72 -4.74
C LYS A 4 -24.91 -0.45 -3.29
N LYS A 5 -25.78 -0.77 -2.33
CA LYS A 5 -25.50 -0.62 -0.90
C LYS A 5 -24.47 -1.65 -0.45
N TYR A 6 -24.69 -2.92 -0.79
CA TYR A 6 -23.76 -4.02 -0.48
C TYR A 6 -22.37 -3.83 -1.07
N ILE A 7 -22.25 -3.40 -2.33
CA ILE A 7 -20.94 -3.15 -2.97
C ILE A 7 -20.20 -2.01 -2.27
N LYS A 8 -20.89 -0.91 -1.94
CA LYS A 8 -20.29 0.21 -1.20
C LYS A 8 -19.81 -0.23 0.18
N GLU A 9 -20.63 -0.97 0.91
CA GLU A 9 -20.34 -1.40 2.28
C GLU A 9 -19.15 -2.37 2.34
N TYR A 10 -19.10 -3.33 1.42
CA TYR A 10 -17.97 -4.26 1.31
C TYR A 10 -16.69 -3.55 0.87
N PHE A 11 -16.76 -2.66 -0.11
CA PHE A 11 -15.59 -1.91 -0.56
C PHE A 11 -15.04 -1.02 0.55
N PHE A 12 -15.92 -0.35 1.30
CA PHE A 12 -15.51 0.54 2.41
C PHE A 12 -14.90 -0.22 3.58
N LYS A 13 -15.48 -1.38 3.95
CA LYS A 13 -14.89 -2.25 5.00
C LYS A 13 -13.54 -2.81 4.57
N ILE A 14 -13.41 -3.26 3.32
CA ILE A 14 -12.14 -3.78 2.78
C ILE A 14 -11.09 -2.68 2.72
N SER A 15 -11.46 -1.47 2.31
CA SER A 15 -10.50 -0.36 2.24
C SER A 15 -10.00 0.05 3.63
N ILE A 16 -10.91 0.17 4.61
CA ILE A 16 -10.56 0.48 6.00
C ILE A 16 -9.62 -0.59 6.57
N PHE A 17 -9.94 -1.87 6.37
CA PHE A 17 -9.10 -2.97 6.83
C PHE A 17 -7.69 -2.91 6.22
N SER A 18 -7.58 -2.67 4.91
CA SER A 18 -6.29 -2.52 4.24
C SER A 18 -5.51 -1.30 4.75
N THR A 19 -6.17 -0.16 5.02
CA THR A 19 -5.51 1.03 5.56
C THR A 19 -5.00 0.80 6.98
N ILE A 20 -5.81 0.21 7.86
CA ILE A 20 -5.40 -0.12 9.24
C ILE A 20 -4.27 -1.15 9.22
N GLY A 21 -4.36 -2.17 8.37
CA GLY A 21 -3.33 -3.19 8.22
C GLY A 21 -1.97 -2.61 7.79
N ILE A 22 -1.97 -1.67 6.84
CA ILE A 22 -0.76 -0.96 6.43
C ILE A 22 -0.17 -0.15 7.60
N PHE A 23 -1.02 0.56 8.35
CA PHE A 23 -0.58 1.35 9.50
C PHE A 23 0.07 0.48 10.58
N ILE A 24 -0.57 -0.62 10.96
CA ILE A 24 -0.02 -1.59 11.91
C ILE A 24 1.29 -2.17 11.39
N GLY A 25 1.36 -2.53 10.11
CA GLY A 25 2.59 -3.04 9.50
C GLY A 25 3.75 -2.05 9.59
N TYR A 26 3.51 -0.76 9.33
CA TYR A 26 4.52 0.28 9.51
C TYR A 26 4.93 0.47 10.98
N PHE A 27 3.98 0.43 11.91
CA PHE A 27 4.28 0.52 13.33
C PHE A 27 5.19 -0.62 13.81
N ILE A 28 4.89 -1.86 13.40
CA ILE A 28 5.75 -3.02 13.70
C ILE A 28 7.12 -2.86 13.05
N LYS A 29 7.19 -2.36 11.80
CA LYS A 29 8.46 -2.09 11.12
C LYS A 29 9.33 -1.11 11.90
N ILE A 30 8.75 -0.03 12.43
CA ILE A 30 9.48 0.95 13.27
C ILE A 30 10.02 0.29 14.54
N LEU A 31 9.20 -0.51 15.23
CA LEU A 31 9.64 -1.25 16.42
C LEU A 31 10.82 -2.19 16.11
N LEU A 32 10.78 -2.90 14.98
CA LEU A 32 11.88 -3.78 14.56
C LEU A 32 13.16 -2.99 14.23
N VAL A 33 13.03 -1.80 13.62
CA VAL A 33 14.18 -0.95 13.30
C VAL A 33 14.84 -0.40 14.58
N ILE A 34 14.07 -0.02 15.59
CA ILE A 34 14.60 0.45 16.88
C ILE A 34 15.15 -0.72 17.71
N GLY A 35 14.53 -1.90 17.63
CA GLY A 35 14.99 -3.09 18.34
C GLY A 35 16.34 -3.61 17.84
N PHE A 36 16.65 -3.43 16.55
CA PHE A 36 17.87 -3.98 15.95
C PHE A 36 19.18 -3.38 16.54
N PRO A 37 19.33 -2.06 16.72
CA PRO A 37 20.46 -1.47 17.44
C PRO A 37 20.62 -1.98 18.88
N LEU A 38 19.52 -2.17 19.61
CA LEU A 38 19.56 -2.68 20.99
C LEU A 38 20.09 -4.12 21.02
N LEU A 39 19.61 -4.96 20.11
CA LEU A 39 20.08 -6.33 19.93
C LEU A 39 21.56 -6.37 19.52
N THR A 40 21.99 -5.47 18.64
CA THR A 40 23.38 -5.40 18.17
C THR A 40 24.32 -4.95 19.29
N LYS A 41 23.91 -3.98 20.12
CA LYS A 41 24.69 -3.55 21.29
C LYS A 41 24.93 -4.72 22.25
N TYR A 42 23.86 -5.44 22.59
CA TYR A 42 23.96 -6.60 23.50
C TYR A 42 24.84 -7.72 22.91
N PHE A 43 24.78 -7.94 21.59
CA PHE A 43 25.68 -8.87 20.90
C PHE A 43 27.15 -8.45 21.03
N ILE A 44 27.47 -7.16 20.86
CA ILE A 44 28.83 -6.65 21.03
C ILE A 44 29.31 -6.88 22.47
N ASP A 45 28.48 -6.54 23.45
CA ASP A 45 28.86 -6.63 24.87
C ASP A 45 29.13 -8.09 25.31
N ILE A 46 28.38 -9.06 24.82
CA ILE A 46 28.55 -10.48 25.24
C ILE A 46 29.51 -11.22 24.32
N VAL A 47 29.31 -11.17 23.02
CA VAL A 47 30.07 -12.04 22.10
C VAL A 47 31.47 -11.48 21.84
N LEU A 48 31.62 -10.15 21.68
CA LEU A 48 32.92 -9.54 21.37
C LEU A 48 33.74 -9.22 22.63
N ILE A 49 33.11 -8.64 23.67
CA ILE A 49 33.84 -8.26 24.88
C ILE A 49 34.04 -9.46 25.80
N SER A 50 32.96 -10.18 26.16
CA SER A 50 33.07 -11.32 27.08
C SER A 50 33.53 -12.63 26.43
N LYS A 51 33.64 -12.67 25.09
CA LYS A 51 34.06 -13.85 24.30
C LYS A 51 33.23 -15.11 24.57
N ASP A 52 31.97 -14.94 24.94
CA ASP A 52 31.05 -16.06 25.16
C ASP A 52 30.33 -16.42 23.85
N TYR A 53 30.89 -17.39 23.14
CA TYR A 53 30.36 -17.90 21.87
C TYR A 53 29.19 -18.87 22.04
N SER A 54 28.83 -19.28 23.26
CA SER A 54 27.74 -20.24 23.49
C SER A 54 26.37 -19.70 23.01
N SER A 55 26.21 -18.38 23.03
CA SER A 55 24.98 -17.68 22.65
C SER A 55 24.92 -17.29 21.16
N LEU A 56 25.98 -17.52 20.39
CA LEU A 56 26.12 -16.98 19.03
C LEU A 56 25.09 -17.55 18.05
N PHE A 57 24.77 -18.84 18.17
CA PHE A 57 23.72 -19.48 17.37
C PHE A 57 22.34 -18.87 17.64
N LEU A 58 22.04 -18.55 18.91
CA LEU A 58 20.79 -17.90 19.30
C LEU A 58 20.71 -16.48 18.71
N TRP A 59 21.82 -15.75 18.65
CA TRP A 59 21.90 -14.42 18.03
C TRP A 59 21.65 -14.43 16.53
N VAL A 60 22.33 -15.31 15.80
CA VAL A 60 22.13 -15.46 14.35
C VAL A 60 20.67 -15.82 14.06
N THR A 61 20.08 -16.67 14.89
CA THR A 61 18.67 -17.06 14.77
C THR A 61 17.73 -15.86 15.01
N LEU A 62 17.96 -15.06 16.05
CA LEU A 62 17.18 -13.85 16.35
C LEU A 62 17.26 -12.82 15.22
N ILE A 63 18.46 -12.54 14.72
CA ILE A 63 18.68 -11.63 13.58
C ILE A 63 17.97 -12.15 12.34
N GLY A 64 18.04 -13.47 12.09
CA GLY A 64 17.32 -14.13 11.02
C GLY A 64 15.81 -13.90 11.12
N ILE A 65 15.21 -14.16 12.28
CA ILE A 65 13.78 -13.97 12.53
C ILE A 65 13.36 -12.50 12.32
N VAL A 66 14.13 -11.54 12.85
CA VAL A 66 13.86 -10.11 12.68
C VAL A 66 13.92 -9.71 11.20
N SER A 67 14.92 -10.19 10.48
CA SER A 67 15.11 -9.89 9.04
C SER A 67 13.98 -10.47 8.19
N PHE A 68 13.61 -11.75 8.42
CA PHE A 68 12.47 -12.38 7.76
C PHE A 68 11.15 -11.67 8.12
N GLY A 69 10.99 -11.23 9.36
CA GLY A 69 9.84 -10.44 9.80
C GLY A 69 9.72 -9.12 9.04
N GLN A 70 10.82 -8.38 8.87
CA GLN A 70 10.81 -7.14 8.09
C GLN A 70 10.44 -7.36 6.62
N ILE A 71 10.99 -8.41 6.00
CA ILE A 71 10.65 -8.77 4.61
C ILE A 71 9.17 -9.14 4.51
N GLY A 72 8.67 -9.97 5.42
CA GLY A 72 7.27 -10.40 5.46
C GLY A 72 6.30 -9.23 5.59
N ILE A 73 6.58 -8.29 6.51
CA ILE A 73 5.79 -7.06 6.67
C ILE A 73 5.85 -6.21 5.41
N GLY A 74 7.02 -6.09 4.77
CA GLY A 74 7.18 -5.35 3.52
C GLY A 74 6.32 -5.91 2.39
N ILE A 75 6.35 -7.24 2.19
CA ILE A 75 5.52 -7.94 1.19
C ILE A 75 4.03 -7.76 1.50
N PHE A 76 3.64 -7.95 2.76
CA PHE A 76 2.24 -7.80 3.20
C PHE A 76 1.71 -6.39 2.97
N ASN A 77 2.46 -5.36 3.37
CA ASN A 77 2.09 -3.97 3.16
C ASN A 77 2.00 -3.63 1.67
N THR A 78 2.95 -4.11 0.86
CA THR A 78 2.94 -3.91 -0.60
C THR A 78 1.71 -4.56 -1.24
N PHE A 79 1.35 -5.76 -0.81
CA PHE A 79 0.14 -6.45 -1.27
C PHE A 79 -1.14 -5.67 -0.91
N LEU A 80 -1.27 -5.19 0.33
CA LEU A 80 -2.42 -4.38 0.75
C LEU A 80 -2.50 -3.04 -0.01
N ALA A 81 -1.36 -2.37 -0.19
CA ALA A 81 -1.27 -1.11 -0.91
C ALA A 81 -1.67 -1.28 -2.38
N ASN A 82 -1.21 -2.36 -3.04
CA ASN A 82 -1.62 -2.69 -4.39
C ASN A 82 -3.12 -2.98 -4.48
N LYS A 83 -3.67 -3.74 -3.53
CA LYS A 83 -5.11 -4.03 -3.47
C LYS A 83 -5.94 -2.74 -3.36
N LEU A 84 -5.53 -1.80 -2.51
CA LEU A 84 -6.14 -0.47 -2.41
C LEU A 84 -6.02 0.32 -3.71
N LYS A 85 -4.83 0.36 -4.31
CA LYS A 85 -4.57 1.04 -5.58
C LYS A 85 -5.49 0.54 -6.69
N TYR A 86 -5.58 -0.77 -6.90
CA TYR A 86 -6.44 -1.34 -7.94
C TYR A 86 -7.93 -1.13 -7.63
N GLY A 87 -8.34 -1.28 -6.37
CA GLY A 87 -9.72 -0.99 -5.96
C GLY A 87 -10.10 0.46 -6.26
N PHE A 88 -9.24 1.41 -5.89
CA PHE A 88 -9.45 2.84 -6.10
C PHE A 88 -9.45 3.22 -7.60
N LEU A 89 -8.53 2.66 -8.39
CA LEU A 89 -8.53 2.83 -9.85
C LEU A 89 -9.82 2.35 -10.49
N ASN A 90 -10.30 1.17 -10.10
CA ASN A 90 -11.58 0.64 -10.60
C ASN A 90 -12.76 1.52 -10.19
N TYR A 91 -12.75 2.05 -8.97
CA TYR A 91 -13.77 3.01 -8.53
C TYR A 91 -13.76 4.29 -9.38
N ILE A 92 -12.59 4.87 -9.63
CA ILE A 92 -12.45 6.04 -10.53
C ILE A 92 -12.97 5.72 -11.92
N LYS A 93 -12.56 4.58 -12.51
CA LYS A 93 -13.03 4.14 -13.83
C LYS A 93 -14.56 4.12 -13.91
N ILE A 94 -15.22 3.52 -12.92
CA ILE A 94 -16.69 3.42 -12.87
C ILE A 94 -17.34 4.80 -12.73
N VAL A 95 -16.81 5.66 -11.86
CA VAL A 95 -17.34 7.02 -11.65
C VAL A 95 -17.18 7.87 -12.91
N THR A 96 -16.02 7.83 -13.56
CA THR A 96 -15.74 8.56 -14.81
C THR A 96 -16.63 8.07 -15.95
N LEU A 97 -16.75 6.75 -16.15
CA LEU A 97 -17.66 6.16 -17.14
C LEU A 97 -19.11 6.61 -16.91
N LYS A 98 -19.58 6.53 -15.67
CA LYS A 98 -20.94 6.94 -15.31
C LYS A 98 -21.17 8.44 -15.54
N ARG A 99 -20.17 9.28 -15.26
CA ARG A 99 -20.25 10.73 -15.50
C ARG A 99 -20.34 11.04 -16.99
N ILE A 100 -19.59 10.32 -17.83
CA ILE A 100 -19.60 10.50 -19.28
C ILE A 100 -20.92 10.03 -19.89
N LEU A 101 -21.38 8.84 -19.50
CA LEU A 101 -22.68 8.29 -19.95
C LEU A 101 -23.85 9.23 -19.61
N ASN A 102 -23.80 9.87 -18.44
CA ASN A 102 -24.83 10.82 -18.00
C ASN A 102 -24.57 12.27 -18.46
N SER A 103 -23.47 12.57 -19.14
CA SER A 103 -23.18 13.90 -19.65
C SER A 103 -23.93 14.14 -20.96
N LYS A 104 -24.42 15.38 -21.19
CA LYS A 104 -25.02 15.77 -22.49
C LYS A 104 -24.10 15.55 -23.70
N TYR A 105 -22.80 15.32 -23.48
CA TYR A 105 -21.81 15.04 -24.53
C TYR A 105 -21.87 13.62 -25.09
N SER A 106 -22.60 12.68 -24.46
CA SER A 106 -22.88 11.36 -25.06
C SER A 106 -23.74 11.46 -26.33
N ILE A 107 -24.33 12.64 -26.57
CA ILE A 107 -25.23 12.95 -27.69
C ILE A 107 -24.49 13.65 -28.84
N SER A 108 -23.18 13.92 -28.73
CA SER A 108 -22.44 14.52 -29.86
C SER A 108 -21.94 13.44 -30.84
N PRO A 109 -22.53 13.31 -32.04
CA PRO A 109 -22.09 12.35 -33.06
C PRO A 109 -20.71 12.68 -33.66
N GLN A 110 -20.11 13.83 -33.33
CA GLN A 110 -18.84 14.29 -33.92
C GLN A 110 -17.60 13.72 -33.22
N SER A 111 -17.72 13.22 -31.99
CA SER A 111 -16.63 12.55 -31.29
C SER A 111 -16.74 11.04 -31.48
N GLY A 112 -16.05 10.50 -32.49
CA GLY A 112 -16.01 9.06 -32.74
C GLY A 112 -15.58 8.25 -31.51
N ALA A 113 -16.04 7.00 -31.40
CA ALA A 113 -15.80 6.13 -30.24
C ALA A 113 -14.33 6.11 -29.79
N SER A 114 -13.37 6.09 -30.73
CA SER A 114 -11.93 6.13 -30.46
C SER A 114 -11.45 7.39 -29.71
N TYR A 115 -12.03 8.56 -30.00
CA TYR A 115 -11.72 9.81 -29.30
C TYR A 115 -12.22 9.77 -27.85
N LEU A 116 -13.42 9.21 -27.63
CA LEU A 116 -13.97 9.03 -26.29
C LEU A 116 -13.15 8.02 -25.47
N THR A 117 -12.75 6.88 -26.04
CA THR A 117 -11.93 5.88 -25.34
C THR A 117 -10.56 6.43 -24.97
N SER A 118 -9.86 7.08 -25.90
CA SER A 118 -8.54 7.66 -25.63
C SER A 118 -8.58 8.80 -24.60
N ARG A 119 -9.64 9.63 -24.62
CA ARG A 119 -9.84 10.67 -23.60
C ARG A 119 -10.13 10.08 -22.22
N ILE A 120 -10.95 9.03 -22.16
CA ILE A 120 -11.23 8.30 -20.92
C ILE A 120 -9.95 7.71 -20.33
N GLU A 121 -9.16 7.01 -21.16
CA GLU A 121 -7.88 6.46 -20.72
C GLU A 121 -6.91 7.54 -20.25
N LYS A 122 -6.85 8.67 -20.96
CA LYS A 122 -6.00 9.81 -20.58
C LYS A 122 -6.44 10.43 -19.25
N GLU A 123 -7.73 10.66 -19.04
CA GLU A 123 -8.24 11.21 -17.77
C GLU A 123 -8.06 10.22 -16.61
N ILE A 124 -8.29 8.92 -16.82
CA ILE A 124 -8.03 7.89 -15.81
C ILE A 124 -6.55 7.84 -15.46
N ASN A 125 -5.65 7.91 -16.45
CA ASN A 125 -4.22 7.88 -16.21
C ASN A 125 -3.75 9.15 -15.49
N ILE A 126 -4.29 10.33 -15.80
CA ILE A 126 -3.96 11.57 -15.09
C ILE A 126 -4.47 11.52 -13.63
N LEU A 127 -5.69 11.03 -13.40
CA LEU A 127 -6.25 10.83 -12.06
C LEU A 127 -5.48 9.76 -11.26
N ALA A 128 -5.07 8.68 -11.91
CA ALA A 128 -4.23 7.65 -11.32
C ALA A 128 -2.85 8.20 -10.95
N LEU A 129 -2.21 8.93 -11.87
CA LEU A 129 -0.88 9.50 -11.70
C LEU A 129 -0.86 10.55 -10.59
N SER A 130 -1.86 11.44 -10.54
CA SER A 130 -1.98 12.45 -9.48
C SER A 130 -2.19 11.84 -8.10
N VAL A 131 -2.93 10.74 -7.98
CA VAL A 131 -3.11 10.05 -6.70
C VAL A 131 -1.88 9.23 -6.30
N ILE A 132 -1.17 8.62 -7.25
CA ILE A 132 0.12 7.97 -6.99
C ILE A 132 1.15 8.99 -6.53
N LEU A 133 1.24 10.15 -7.18
CA LEU A 133 2.10 11.26 -6.78
C LEU A 133 1.75 11.80 -5.40
N TRP A 134 0.47 11.97 -5.09
CA TRP A 134 0.01 12.40 -3.77
C TRP A 134 0.37 11.38 -2.68
N LEU A 135 0.13 10.08 -2.92
CA LEU A 135 0.55 9.02 -2.00
C LEU A 135 2.06 9.01 -1.81
N HIS A 136 2.83 9.15 -2.90
CA HIS A 136 4.30 9.20 -2.83
C HIS A 136 4.79 10.37 -1.99
N PHE A 137 4.29 11.59 -2.24
CA PHE A 137 4.61 12.79 -1.47
C PHE A 137 4.20 12.68 0.01
N TYR A 138 3.03 12.11 0.29
CA TYR A 138 2.55 11.90 1.65
C TYR A 138 3.48 10.95 2.42
N PHE A 139 3.91 9.84 1.81
CA PHE A 139 4.81 8.90 2.45
C PHE A 139 6.26 9.40 2.54
N SER A 140 6.74 10.21 1.61
CA SER A 140 8.09 10.78 1.65
C SER A 140 8.26 11.91 2.66
N ASN A 141 7.18 12.63 3.02
CA ASN A 141 7.20 13.72 3.99
C ASN A 141 6.90 13.28 5.44
N MET A 142 6.72 11.98 5.68
CA MET A 142 6.56 11.42 7.04
C MET A 142 7.87 10.86 7.64
N TRP A 143 8.99 11.00 6.92
CA TRP A 143 10.35 10.79 7.40
C TRP A 143 10.97 12.11 7.83
#